data_AF-A0AAN6VT46-F1
#
_entry.id   AF-A0AAN6VT46-F1
#
_cell.length_a   1.000
_cell.length_b   1.000
_cell.length_c   1.000
_cell.angle_alpha   90.00
_cell.angle_beta   90.00
_cell.angle_gamma   90.00
#
_symmetry.space_group_name_H-M   'P 1'
#
loop_
_entity.id
_entity.type
_entity.pdbx_description
1 polymer ?
#
loop_
_entity_poly.entity_id
_entity_poly.type
_entity_poly.pdbx_seq_one_letter_code
_entity_poly.pdbx_strand_id
1 'polypeptide(L)'
;MANPGDDENCYYMPDPRYTFLCTDTDEIKCVICKHTKLSLPQDREQVEDSNPSFLPCGHVFGKKCLDVWLKTNNTCPICRFKLRHELCKHPISPRRLTKETYIYTPTSIPCGGTIPVQCHHCRRETDQKVGAELCIPLARTYYDLKNIFERTGSEAYGRAMAQAEKDLDKLMVALTPPEDRQW
;
A
#
# COMPACT_ATOMS: atom_id res chain seq x y z
N MET A 1 -9.86 -11.87 -17.74
CA MET A 1 -9.49 -13.15 -18.37
C MET A 1 -8.21 -12.91 -19.15
N ALA A 2 -7.07 -13.39 -18.63
CA ALA A 2 -5.82 -13.49 -19.38
C ALA A 2 -5.60 -14.98 -19.62
N ASN A 3 -5.31 -15.37 -20.87
CA ASN A 3 -5.13 -16.76 -21.26
C ASN A 3 -3.90 -17.37 -20.56
N PRO A 4 -3.96 -18.63 -20.10
CA PRO A 4 -2.84 -19.30 -19.42
C PRO A 4 -1.93 -20.10 -20.36
N GLY A 5 -1.99 -19.86 -21.67
CA GLY A 5 -1.12 -20.50 -22.66
C GLY A 5 -0.62 -19.45 -23.65
N ASP A 6 0.69 -19.40 -23.79
CA ASP A 6 1.44 -18.70 -24.84
C ASP A 6 1.54 -17.17 -24.70
N ASP A 7 2.52 -16.70 -23.92
CA ASP A 7 3.26 -15.47 -24.29
C ASP A 7 4.61 -15.36 -23.56
N GLU A 8 5.65 -15.05 -24.32
CA GLU A 8 7.09 -15.02 -24.02
C GLU A 8 7.53 -13.96 -22.98
N ASN A 9 6.90 -13.90 -21.80
CA ASN A 9 7.16 -12.81 -20.85
C ASN A 9 7.47 -13.31 -19.43
N CYS A 10 8.68 -13.83 -19.23
CA CYS A 10 9.30 -14.25 -17.95
C CYS A 10 9.42 -13.17 -16.85
N TYR A 11 8.67 -12.06 -16.91
CA TYR A 11 8.88 -10.88 -16.06
C TYR A 11 7.64 -10.45 -15.25
N TYR A 12 6.53 -11.18 -15.41
CA TYR A 12 5.37 -11.01 -14.55
C TYR A 12 5.49 -11.95 -13.35
N MET A 13 5.73 -11.39 -12.17
CA MET A 13 5.80 -12.14 -10.92
C MET A 13 4.51 -11.87 -10.13
N PRO A 14 3.48 -12.73 -10.26
CA PRO A 14 2.20 -12.52 -9.59
C PRO A 14 2.37 -12.40 -8.07
N ASP A 15 3.31 -13.18 -7.52
CA ASP A 15 3.68 -13.15 -6.12
C ASP A 15 5.20 -13.22 -5.89
N PRO A 16 5.90 -12.08 -5.83
CA PRO A 16 7.33 -12.07 -5.58
C PRO A 16 7.73 -12.71 -4.24
N ARG A 17 6.79 -12.90 -3.30
CA ARG A 17 7.06 -13.57 -2.01
C ARG A 17 7.54 -15.00 -2.19
N TYR A 18 6.97 -15.70 -3.16
CA TYR A 18 7.28 -17.11 -3.41
C TYR A 18 8.22 -17.29 -4.60
N THR A 19 8.11 -16.42 -5.60
CA THR A 19 8.90 -16.58 -6.82
C THR A 19 10.41 -16.51 -6.53
N PHE A 20 10.87 -15.64 -5.63
CA PHE A 20 12.30 -15.61 -5.27
C PHE A 20 12.75 -16.73 -4.32
N LEU A 21 11.82 -17.52 -3.76
CA LEU A 21 12.14 -18.66 -2.90
C LEU A 21 12.31 -19.98 -3.67
N CYS A 22 11.64 -20.12 -4.82
CA CYS A 22 11.52 -21.39 -5.53
C CYS A 22 12.04 -21.37 -6.96
N THR A 23 12.37 -20.20 -7.50
CA THR A 23 12.94 -20.07 -8.85
C THR A 23 14.45 -19.93 -8.76
N ASP A 24 15.18 -20.64 -9.62
CA ASP A 24 16.61 -20.37 -9.80
C ASP A 24 16.76 -18.92 -10.28
N THR A 25 17.18 -18.03 -9.37
CA THR A 25 17.29 -16.59 -9.65
C THR A 25 18.26 -16.26 -10.79
N ASP A 26 19.06 -17.25 -11.22
CA ASP A 26 20.00 -17.17 -12.34
C ASP A 26 19.36 -16.88 -13.71
N GLU A 27 18.04 -17.06 -13.84
CA GLU A 27 17.31 -16.82 -15.09
C GLU A 27 16.59 -15.46 -15.14
N ILE A 28 16.40 -14.79 -14.00
CA ILE A 28 15.62 -13.54 -13.96
C ILE A 28 16.53 -12.37 -14.33
N LYS A 29 16.35 -11.82 -15.54
CA LYS A 29 17.08 -10.64 -16.00
C LYS A 29 16.21 -9.39 -15.95
N CYS A 30 16.83 -8.23 -15.75
CA CYS A 30 16.14 -6.95 -15.85
C CYS A 30 15.64 -6.74 -17.29
N VAL A 31 14.33 -6.59 -17.48
CA VAL A 31 13.72 -6.38 -18.81
C VAL A 31 14.06 -5.03 -19.46
N ILE A 32 14.42 -4.02 -18.65
CA ILE A 32 14.80 -2.69 -19.16
C ILE A 32 16.15 -2.77 -19.88
N CYS A 33 17.17 -3.29 -19.21
CA CYS A 33 18.51 -3.35 -19.79
C CYS A 33 18.78 -4.66 -20.52
N LYS A 34 18.07 -5.76 -20.21
CA LYS A 34 18.24 -7.12 -20.74
C LYS A 34 19.57 -7.82 -20.44
N HIS A 35 20.46 -7.19 -19.67
CA HIS A 35 21.80 -7.72 -19.36
C HIS A 35 21.94 -8.13 -17.89
N THR A 36 21.42 -7.31 -16.96
CA THR A 36 21.62 -7.50 -15.53
C THR A 36 20.77 -8.66 -15.00
N LYS A 37 21.40 -9.65 -14.38
CA LYS A 37 20.73 -10.70 -13.61
C LYS A 37 20.26 -10.13 -12.26
N LEU A 38 19.05 -10.47 -11.86
CA LEU A 38 18.44 -10.00 -10.62
C LEU A 38 18.60 -11.05 -9.51
N SER A 39 19.06 -10.62 -8.35
CA SER A 39 19.25 -11.50 -7.19
C SER A 39 18.83 -10.80 -5.91
N LEU A 40 18.31 -11.53 -4.93
CA LEU A 40 17.92 -10.94 -3.66
C LEU A 40 19.15 -10.51 -2.84
N PRO A 41 19.38 -9.20 -2.65
CA PRO A 41 20.44 -8.71 -1.79
C PRO A 41 20.03 -8.85 -0.31
N GLN A 42 20.98 -8.69 0.59
CA GLN A 42 20.65 -8.33 1.98
C GLN A 42 20.27 -6.84 2.07
N ASP A 43 19.49 -6.48 3.09
CA ASP A 43 19.09 -5.09 3.31
C ASP A 43 20.26 -4.13 3.46
N ARG A 44 21.28 -4.56 4.24
CA ARG A 44 22.49 -3.80 4.56
C ARG A 44 23.45 -3.61 3.38
N GLU A 45 23.28 -4.36 2.29
CA GLU A 45 24.12 -4.25 1.10
C GLU A 45 23.80 -2.98 0.31
N GLN A 46 24.83 -2.42 -0.32
CA GLN A 46 24.67 -1.26 -1.20
C GLN A 46 23.69 -1.58 -2.34
N VAL A 47 22.99 -0.54 -2.78
CA VAL A 47 22.00 -0.69 -3.85
C VAL A 47 22.71 -0.75 -5.20
N GLU A 48 22.60 -1.90 -5.86
CA GLU A 48 23.11 -2.16 -7.21
C GLU A 48 21.97 -2.32 -8.22
N ASP A 49 22.33 -2.49 -9.49
CA ASP A 49 21.37 -2.75 -10.58
C ASP A 49 20.79 -4.16 -10.51
N SER A 50 21.52 -5.11 -9.92
CA SER A 50 21.08 -6.48 -9.68
C SER A 50 19.98 -6.57 -8.62
N ASN A 51 19.84 -5.56 -7.75
CA ASN A 51 18.83 -5.55 -6.69
C ASN A 51 17.43 -5.40 -7.33
N PRO A 52 16.53 -6.38 -7.17
CA PRO A 52 15.21 -6.33 -7.75
C PRO A 52 14.31 -5.31 -7.06
N SER A 53 13.48 -4.66 -7.84
CA SER A 53 12.40 -3.79 -7.39
C SER A 53 11.13 -4.09 -8.15
N PHE A 54 10.02 -4.22 -7.43
CA PHE A 54 8.74 -4.55 -8.02
C PHE A 54 7.74 -3.39 -7.89
N LEU A 55 6.80 -3.36 -8.84
CA LEU A 55 5.73 -2.38 -8.94
C LEU A 55 4.38 -2.98 -8.51
N PRO A 56 3.37 -2.15 -8.18
CA PRO A 56 2.02 -2.63 -7.85
C PRO A 56 1.38 -3.53 -8.88
N CYS A 57 1.75 -3.37 -10.15
CA CYS A 57 1.29 -4.23 -11.24
C CYS A 57 1.93 -5.62 -11.28
N GLY A 58 2.89 -5.94 -10.41
CA GLY A 58 3.57 -7.25 -10.35
C GLY A 58 4.84 -7.38 -11.21
N HIS A 59 5.22 -6.35 -11.96
CA HIS A 59 6.44 -6.37 -12.77
C HIS A 59 7.68 -6.02 -11.96
N VAL A 60 8.79 -6.71 -12.25
CA VAL A 60 10.08 -6.58 -11.54
C VAL A 60 11.18 -6.08 -12.47
N PHE A 61 12.06 -5.24 -11.93
CA PHE A 61 13.14 -4.57 -12.63
C PHE A 61 14.38 -4.47 -11.74
N GLY A 62 15.55 -4.27 -12.34
CA GLY A 62 16.72 -3.82 -11.59
C GLY A 62 16.51 -2.41 -11.03
N LYS A 63 16.92 -2.18 -9.77
CA LYS A 63 16.61 -0.94 -9.03
C LYS A 63 17.02 0.32 -9.78
N LYS A 64 18.29 0.47 -10.19
CA LYS A 64 18.72 1.73 -10.83
C LYS A 64 18.15 1.89 -12.24
N CYS A 65 17.96 0.81 -12.98
CA CYS A 65 17.24 0.83 -14.26
C CYS A 65 15.82 1.41 -14.10
N LEU A 66 15.08 0.95 -13.08
CA LEU A 66 13.74 1.46 -12.79
C LEU A 66 13.78 2.91 -12.31
N ASP A 67 14.74 3.27 -11.45
CA ASP A 67 14.90 4.65 -10.97
C ASP A 67 15.14 5.63 -12.13
N VAL A 68 16.02 5.27 -13.07
CA VAL A 68 16.27 6.09 -14.27
C VAL A 68 15.00 6.28 -15.07
N TRP A 69 14.22 5.21 -15.29
CA TRP A 69 12.93 5.29 -15.98
C TRP A 69 11.96 6.24 -15.28
N LEU A 70 11.87 6.16 -13.95
CA LEU A 70 10.91 6.93 -13.15
C LEU A 70 11.29 8.41 -12.97
N LYS A 71 12.49 8.83 -13.39
CA LYS A 71 12.85 10.26 -13.45
C LYS A 71 12.00 11.04 -14.46
N THR A 72 11.57 10.39 -15.55
CA THR A 72 10.81 11.04 -16.63
C THR A 72 9.47 10.38 -16.91
N ASN A 73 9.17 9.24 -16.28
CA ASN A 73 7.93 8.50 -16.45
C ASN A 73 7.28 8.22 -15.10
N ASN A 74 5.95 8.08 -15.08
CA ASN A 74 5.19 7.66 -13.90
C ASN A 74 4.37 6.39 -14.17
N THR A 75 4.86 5.53 -15.08
CA THR A 75 4.17 4.31 -15.48
C THR A 75 5.12 3.12 -15.52
N CYS A 76 4.59 1.91 -15.29
CA CYS A 76 5.32 0.67 -15.52
C CYS A 76 5.88 0.61 -16.97
N PRO A 77 7.18 0.26 -17.16
CA PRO A 77 7.78 0.09 -18.49
C PRO A 77 7.07 -0.95 -19.37
N ILE A 78 6.49 -2.00 -18.77
CA ILE A 78 5.83 -3.10 -19.47
C ILE A 78 4.35 -2.76 -19.73
N CYS A 79 3.54 -2.69 -18.68
CA CYS A 79 2.07 -2.61 -18.82
C CYS A 79 1.50 -1.19 -18.71
N ARG A 80 2.35 -0.17 -18.56
CA ARG A 80 1.94 1.25 -18.46
C ARG A 80 1.03 1.59 -17.27
N PHE A 81 0.93 0.70 -16.28
CA PHE A 81 0.24 0.96 -15.02
C PHE A 81 0.75 2.25 -14.37
N LYS A 82 -0.15 3.17 -13.97
CA LYS A 82 0.18 4.49 -13.41
C LYS A 82 0.60 4.38 -11.94
N LEU A 83 1.78 4.91 -11.62
CA LEU A 83 2.40 4.83 -10.30
C LEU A 83 2.14 6.10 -9.49
N ARG A 84 0.87 6.37 -9.19
CA ARG A 84 0.47 7.53 -8.38
C ARG A 84 -0.77 7.24 -7.55
N HIS A 85 -0.83 7.83 -6.37
CA HIS A 85 -2.02 7.79 -5.52
C HIS A 85 -3.18 8.56 -6.16
N GLU A 86 -4.39 8.04 -6.07
CA GLU A 86 -5.53 8.58 -6.81
C GLU A 86 -5.93 9.99 -6.34
N LEU A 87 -5.97 10.27 -5.04
CA LEU A 87 -6.42 11.55 -4.52
C LEU A 87 -5.29 12.59 -4.50
N CYS A 88 -4.14 12.26 -3.91
CA CYS A 88 -3.06 13.23 -3.75
C CYS A 88 -2.10 13.31 -4.95
N LYS A 89 -2.22 12.41 -5.94
CA LYS A 89 -1.40 12.35 -7.16
C LYS A 89 0.12 12.17 -6.96
N HIS A 90 0.59 12.08 -5.72
CA HIS A 90 1.97 11.76 -5.37
C HIS A 90 2.40 10.39 -5.93
N PRO A 91 3.69 10.23 -6.27
CA PRO A 91 4.21 8.99 -6.84
C PRO A 91 4.12 7.83 -5.84
N ILE A 92 3.84 6.64 -6.36
CA ILE A 92 3.95 5.38 -5.59
C ILE A 92 5.38 4.88 -5.72
N SER A 93 6.03 4.65 -4.58
CA SER A 93 7.40 4.14 -4.55
C SER A 93 7.44 2.65 -4.92
N PRO A 94 8.30 2.23 -5.85
CA PRO A 94 8.61 0.83 -6.05
C PRO A 94 9.15 0.20 -4.77
N ARG A 95 8.86 -1.08 -4.57
CA ARG A 95 9.33 -1.83 -3.41
C ARG A 95 10.60 -2.59 -3.79
N ARG A 96 11.69 -2.32 -3.07
CA ARG A 96 12.92 -3.11 -3.15
C ARG A 96 12.64 -4.48 -2.53
N LEU A 97 13.13 -5.54 -3.17
CA LEU A 97 13.06 -6.90 -2.64
C LEU A 97 14.43 -7.26 -2.08
N THR A 98 14.45 -7.78 -0.86
CA THR A 98 15.65 -8.26 -0.16
C THR A 98 15.34 -9.55 0.59
N LYS A 99 16.39 -10.22 1.09
CA LYS A 99 16.24 -11.45 1.89
C LYS A 99 15.41 -11.24 3.16
N GLU A 100 15.40 -10.03 3.69
CA GLU A 100 14.68 -9.66 4.91
C GLU A 100 13.27 -9.11 4.62
N THR A 101 13.08 -8.45 3.47
CA THR A 101 11.84 -7.72 3.18
C THR A 101 10.85 -8.47 2.29
N TYR A 102 11.27 -9.55 1.62
CA TYR A 102 10.41 -10.24 0.65
C TYR A 102 9.09 -10.74 1.26
N ILE A 103 9.03 -11.09 2.55
CA ILE A 103 7.79 -11.52 3.22
C ILE A 103 6.81 -10.37 3.49
N TYR A 104 7.32 -9.14 3.60
CA TYR A 104 6.52 -7.95 3.89
C TYR A 104 6.04 -7.25 2.61
N THR A 105 6.28 -7.85 1.45
CA THR A 105 5.91 -7.25 0.18
C THR A 105 4.38 -7.23 0.02
N PRO A 106 3.80 -6.07 -0.33
CA PRO A 106 2.39 -5.98 -0.68
C PRO A 106 2.00 -6.95 -1.79
N THR A 107 0.77 -7.45 -1.73
CA THR A 107 0.19 -8.21 -2.84
C THR A 107 0.08 -7.32 -4.08
N SER A 108 0.36 -7.88 -5.25
CA SER A 108 0.20 -7.15 -6.52
C SER A 108 -1.29 -6.86 -6.77
N ILE A 109 -1.59 -5.76 -7.46
CA ILE A 109 -2.97 -5.36 -7.81
C ILE A 109 -3.71 -6.48 -8.57
N PRO A 110 -3.13 -7.14 -9.58
CA PRO A 110 -3.81 -8.24 -10.26
C PRO A 110 -4.13 -9.44 -9.35
N CYS A 111 -3.40 -9.60 -8.24
CA CYS A 111 -3.61 -10.66 -7.25
C CYS A 111 -4.47 -10.21 -6.05
N GLY A 112 -5.19 -9.10 -6.17
CA GLY A 112 -6.10 -8.59 -5.12
C GLY A 112 -5.45 -7.61 -4.13
N GLY A 113 -4.21 -7.17 -4.39
CA GLY A 113 -3.60 -6.06 -3.67
C GLY A 113 -4.37 -4.74 -3.87
N THR A 114 -4.13 -3.78 -2.98
CA THR A 114 -4.73 -2.45 -3.06
C THR A 114 -3.66 -1.37 -2.91
N ILE A 115 -3.89 -0.22 -3.54
CA ILE A 115 -3.10 0.99 -3.35
C ILE A 115 -3.96 1.98 -2.56
N PRO A 116 -3.48 2.52 -1.44
CA PRO A 116 -4.14 3.61 -0.73
C PRO A 116 -4.38 4.79 -1.66
N VAL A 117 -5.58 5.38 -1.60
CA VAL A 117 -5.94 6.54 -2.44
C VAL A 117 -5.11 7.78 -2.13
N GLN A 118 -4.47 7.85 -0.96
CA GLN A 118 -3.50 8.88 -0.58
C GLN A 118 -2.20 8.24 -0.11
N CYS A 119 -1.07 8.92 -0.27
CA CYS A 119 0.17 8.50 0.35
C CYS A 119 0.08 8.59 1.88
N HIS A 120 0.97 7.89 2.59
CA HIS A 120 1.02 7.89 4.05
C HIS A 120 1.07 9.30 4.65
N HIS A 121 1.81 10.23 4.03
CA HIS A 121 1.91 11.61 4.49
C HIS A 121 0.56 12.37 4.38
N CYS A 122 -0.04 12.41 3.18
CA CYS A 122 -1.31 13.11 2.97
C CYS A 122 -2.48 12.46 3.73
N ARG A 123 -2.44 11.13 3.90
CA ARG A 123 -3.40 10.43 4.73
C ARG A 123 -3.30 10.93 6.18
N ARG A 124 -2.11 10.98 6.77
CA ARG A 124 -1.92 11.48 8.14
C ARG A 124 -2.44 12.91 8.33
N GLU A 125 -2.22 13.80 7.35
CA GLU A 125 -2.76 15.16 7.39
C GLU A 125 -4.30 15.17 7.34
N THR A 126 -4.88 14.29 6.51
CA THR A 126 -6.33 14.13 6.41
C THR A 126 -6.91 13.59 7.72
N ASP A 127 -6.29 12.55 8.27
CA ASP A 127 -6.70 11.91 9.52
C ASP A 127 -6.60 12.89 10.69
N GLN A 128 -5.58 13.75 10.73
CA GLN A 128 -5.48 14.82 11.73
C GLN A 128 -6.63 15.83 11.63
N LYS A 129 -7.02 16.23 10.42
CA LYS A 129 -8.17 17.13 10.21
C LYS A 129 -9.48 16.48 10.62
N VAL A 130 -9.71 15.22 10.22
CA VAL A 130 -10.89 14.44 10.63
C VAL A 130 -10.93 14.31 12.16
N GLY A 131 -9.79 14.03 12.79
CA GLY A 131 -9.67 13.98 14.24
C GLY A 131 -10.10 15.29 14.90
N ALA A 132 -9.59 16.42 14.41
CA ALA A 132 -9.87 17.74 14.95
C ALA A 132 -11.32 18.20 14.72
N GLU A 133 -11.86 18.00 13.51
CA GLU A 133 -13.13 18.57 13.07
C GLU A 133 -14.33 17.64 13.32
N LEU A 134 -14.14 16.32 13.43
CA LEU A 134 -15.22 15.35 13.59
C LEU A 134 -15.10 14.54 14.88
N CYS A 135 -13.96 13.87 15.11
CA CYS A 135 -13.83 12.97 16.25
C CYS A 135 -13.90 13.72 17.60
N ILE A 136 -13.16 14.84 17.74
CA ILE A 136 -13.15 15.62 18.98
C ILE A 136 -14.56 16.17 19.32
N PRO A 137 -15.29 16.85 18.41
CA PRO A 137 -16.64 17.33 18.70
C PRO A 137 -17.63 16.20 19.04
N LEU A 138 -17.55 15.07 18.33
CA LEU A 138 -18.44 13.94 18.57
C LEU A 138 -18.16 13.28 19.92
N ALA A 139 -16.89 13.13 20.31
CA ALA A 139 -16.51 12.62 21.62
C ALA A 139 -17.02 13.53 22.76
N ARG A 140 -16.93 14.86 22.59
CA ARG A 140 -17.53 15.82 23.55
C ARG A 140 -19.04 15.61 23.67
N THR A 141 -19.73 15.50 22.53
CA THR A 141 -21.18 15.25 22.48
C THR A 141 -21.55 13.95 23.20
N TYR A 142 -20.79 12.87 22.98
CA TYR A 142 -20.97 11.62 23.70
C TYR A 142 -20.86 11.80 25.21
N TYR A 143 -19.81 12.46 25.70
CA TYR A 143 -19.62 12.66 27.15
C TYR A 143 -20.69 13.57 27.76
N ASP A 144 -21.11 14.63 27.05
CA ASP A 144 -22.19 15.49 27.50
C ASP A 144 -23.50 14.71 27.64
N LEU A 145 -23.85 13.89 26.63
CA LEU A 145 -25.03 13.03 26.66
C LEU A 145 -24.94 11.98 27.77
N LYS A 146 -23.77 11.38 27.97
CA LYS A 146 -23.52 10.42 29.04
C LYS A 146 -23.76 11.03 30.43
N ASN A 147 -23.21 12.21 30.68
CA ASN A 147 -23.39 12.92 31.94
C ASN A 147 -24.88 13.25 32.21
N ILE A 148 -25.63 13.64 31.16
CA ILE A 148 -27.07 13.92 31.29
C ILE A 148 -27.85 12.63 31.55
N PHE A 149 -27.53 11.56 30.83
CA PHE A 149 -28.16 10.25 31.01
C PHE A 149 -27.95 9.72 32.43
N GLU A 150 -26.71 9.76 32.95
CA GLU A 150 -26.37 9.32 34.31
C GLU A 150 -27.16 10.08 35.39
N ARG A 151 -27.43 11.38 35.17
CA ARG A 151 -28.20 12.21 36.11
C ARG A 151 -29.73 12.03 36.00
N THR A 152 -30.25 11.73 34.82
CA THR A 152 -31.69 11.80 34.53
C THR A 152 -32.34 10.43 34.32
N GLY A 153 -31.57 9.41 33.94
CA GLY A 153 -32.08 8.10 33.51
C GLY A 153 -32.92 8.14 32.24
N SER A 154 -32.92 9.26 31.49
CA SER A 154 -33.79 9.43 30.33
C SER A 154 -33.35 8.56 29.14
N GLU A 155 -34.23 7.66 28.69
CA GLU A 155 -33.96 6.79 27.54
C GLU A 155 -33.66 7.56 26.24
N ALA A 156 -34.22 8.76 26.08
CA ALA A 156 -33.97 9.57 24.88
C ALA A 156 -32.50 9.98 24.80
N TYR A 157 -31.91 10.43 25.91
CA TYR A 157 -30.48 10.75 25.98
C TYR A 157 -29.62 9.48 25.89
N GLY A 158 -30.07 8.36 26.46
CA GLY A 158 -29.40 7.07 26.32
C GLY A 158 -29.28 6.61 24.85
N ARG A 159 -30.36 6.73 24.06
CA ARG A 159 -30.34 6.42 22.62
C ARG A 159 -29.41 7.35 21.84
N ALA A 160 -29.45 8.66 22.14
CA ALA A 160 -28.57 9.64 21.50
C ALA A 160 -27.09 9.37 21.83
N MET A 161 -26.77 9.03 23.08
CA MET A 161 -25.42 8.66 23.52
C MET A 161 -24.91 7.44 22.76
N ALA A 162 -25.71 6.36 22.69
CA ALA A 162 -25.34 5.15 21.96
C ALA A 162 -25.12 5.40 20.46
N GLN A 163 -25.90 6.31 19.86
CA GLN A 163 -25.70 6.71 18.46
C GLN A 163 -24.38 7.48 18.28
N ALA A 164 -24.07 8.43 19.17
CA ALA A 164 -22.81 9.17 19.13
C ALA A 164 -21.58 8.25 19.30
N GLU A 165 -21.68 7.25 20.19
CA GLU A 165 -20.66 6.22 20.37
C GLU A 165 -20.43 5.41 19.08
N LYS A 166 -21.52 4.91 18.48
CA LYS A 166 -21.46 4.17 17.21
C LYS A 166 -20.84 4.98 16.07
N ASP A 167 -21.19 6.26 15.98
CA ASP A 167 -20.63 7.15 14.96
C ASP A 167 -19.14 7.43 15.21
N LEU A 168 -18.72 7.56 16.47
CA LEU A 168 -17.32 7.71 16.84
C LEU A 168 -16.52 6.45 16.49
N ASP A 169 -17.02 5.26 16.84
CA ASP A 169 -16.39 3.99 16.51
C ASP A 169 -16.22 3.82 15.00
N LYS A 170 -17.24 4.17 14.22
CA LYS A 170 -17.18 4.12 12.75
C LYS A 170 -16.07 5.02 12.19
N LEU A 171 -15.91 6.24 12.73
CA LEU A 171 -14.83 7.14 12.33
C LEU A 171 -13.47 6.59 12.74
N MET A 172 -13.32 6.08 13.97
CA MET A 172 -12.06 5.53 14.46
C MET A 172 -11.59 4.32 13.63
N VAL A 173 -12.51 3.42 13.27
CA VAL A 173 -12.22 2.30 12.36
C VAL A 173 -11.80 2.79 10.98
N ALA A 174 -12.46 3.80 10.42
CA ALA A 174 -12.10 4.37 9.12
C ALA A 174 -10.72 5.04 9.12
N LEU A 175 -10.33 5.67 10.23
CA LEU A 175 -9.01 6.29 10.41
C LEU A 175 -7.90 5.26 10.65
N THR A 176 -8.25 4.07 11.14
CA THR A 176 -7.28 3.01 11.41
C THR A 176 -6.75 2.45 10.09
N PRO A 177 -5.42 2.44 9.86
CA PRO A 177 -4.86 1.84 8.66
C PRO A 177 -5.17 0.35 8.62
N PRO A 178 -5.56 -0.20 7.45
CA PRO A 178 -5.49 -1.64 7.25
C PRO A 178 -4.05 -2.10 7.52
N GLU A 179 -3.90 -3.22 8.21
CA GLU A 179 -2.59 -3.74 8.63
C GLU A 179 -1.60 -3.93 7.47
N ASP A 180 -0.31 -3.96 7.81
CA ASP A 180 0.85 -4.07 6.93
C ASP A 180 0.62 -5.04 5.77
N ARG A 181 0.46 -4.51 4.55
CA ARG A 181 0.46 -5.18 3.22
C ARG A 181 -0.09 -4.31 2.07
N GLN A 182 -0.40 -3.03 2.31
CA GLN A 182 -0.79 -2.08 1.25
C GLN A 182 0.43 -1.39 0.63
N TRP A 183 0.27 -0.91 -0.61
CA TRP A 183 1.33 -0.23 -1.37
C TRP A 183 1.72 1.12 -0.81
#